data_AF-A0A8K0JRE4-F1
#
_entry.id   AF-A0A8K0JRE4-F1
#
_cell.length_a   1.000
_cell.length_b   1.000
_cell.length_c   1.000
_cell.angle_alpha   90.00
_cell.angle_beta   90.00
_cell.angle_gamma   90.00
#
_symmetry.space_group_name_H-M   'P 1'
#
loop_
_entity.id
_entity.type
_entity.pdbx_description
1 polymer ?
#
loop_
_entity_poly.entity_id
_entity_poly.type
_entity_poly.pdbx_seq_one_letter_code
_entity_poly.pdbx_strand_id
1 'polypeptide(L)'
;MLPQEELPILEALVNIKHRLTALKKDTTKFIRAKDVMSIYSQVAKEVNKLNAVRDRQTQEGMISVSAQMEQQHLSQVDVKPPSETNRVDQVLNDVFGLLSLFFLTIGKTKESPGVYCQIASMRQLLDHMQESGIYTQQDLQPFVQRLHVVKSIIKKDKEEGKQYTGVVKLMWRKWEDCERLLKTLLKSLSVLSVELVPIHQRLVHIRRQLSALAAQLKHEKKELKPLVEELRKIDSSRVDGKFLGPGGTSVPAGQAILVGLLEECFEIIQDIRAREGAENVSPPLKPVWERLTEMRAKLERLQLTHRWTLRETDLYNYAQALREVDGMRVDGSFVDTEGNKAEGQYVLLYLLRRCHGLIYRLIAESEPISEELMPIANKLSTIKKCLNEVMKYGGPFSARDLYPYHLALHQIDSLRQDGKFLSEDGSIPEGQAILVAQLSEAHELLEMLKENTGDASDDEDEDEDLSDDDDQINYSLSKAAPLDATPRTRQAGEEAVEAKSAE
;
A
#
# COMPACT_ATOMS: atom_id res chain seq x y z
N MET A 1 -10.33 -5.18 -11.02
CA MET A 1 -11.57 -5.97 -11.32
C MET A 1 -11.34 -7.48 -11.19
N LEU A 2 -12.39 -8.31 -11.20
CA LEU A 2 -12.32 -9.78 -11.18
C LEU A 2 -13.24 -10.31 -12.31
N PRO A 3 -12.74 -11.02 -13.35
CA PRO A 3 -13.57 -11.41 -14.48
C PRO A 3 -14.68 -12.39 -14.08
N GLN A 4 -15.88 -12.25 -14.62
CA GLN A 4 -17.02 -13.15 -14.36
C GLN A 4 -16.66 -14.63 -14.60
N GLU A 5 -15.90 -14.92 -15.66
CA GLU A 5 -15.40 -16.26 -15.98
C GLU A 5 -14.52 -16.88 -14.86
N GLU A 6 -13.96 -16.08 -13.94
CA GLU A 6 -13.20 -16.56 -12.78
C GLU A 6 -14.04 -16.72 -11.50
N LEU A 7 -15.29 -16.24 -11.43
CA LEU A 7 -16.18 -16.40 -10.26
C LEU A 7 -16.44 -17.89 -9.89
N PRO A 8 -16.89 -18.78 -10.79
CA PRO A 8 -17.11 -20.19 -10.44
C PRO A 8 -15.80 -20.91 -10.05
N ILE A 9 -14.66 -20.42 -10.53
CA ILE A 9 -13.33 -20.90 -10.15
C ILE A 9 -12.98 -20.43 -8.73
N LEU A 10 -13.32 -19.18 -8.37
CA LEU A 10 -13.15 -18.64 -7.02
C LEU A 10 -13.89 -19.49 -5.99
N GLU A 11 -15.17 -19.79 -6.22
CA GLU A 11 -15.98 -20.58 -5.31
C GLU A 11 -15.45 -22.00 -5.13
N ALA A 12 -15.06 -22.66 -6.23
CA ALA A 12 -14.43 -23.98 -6.19
C ALA A 12 -13.13 -23.96 -5.37
N LEU A 13 -12.30 -22.94 -5.54
CA LEU A 13 -11.05 -22.76 -4.78
C LEU A 13 -11.30 -22.45 -3.30
N VAL A 14 -12.32 -21.65 -2.96
CA VAL A 14 -12.74 -21.39 -1.57
C VAL A 14 -13.21 -22.68 -0.90
N ASN A 15 -14.04 -23.47 -1.57
CA ASN A 15 -14.49 -24.77 -1.06
C ASN A 15 -13.34 -25.76 -0.87
N ILE A 16 -12.35 -25.76 -1.77
CA ILE A 16 -11.12 -26.53 -1.60
C ILE A 16 -10.29 -26.01 -0.42
N LYS A 17 -10.13 -24.68 -0.25
CA LYS A 17 -9.43 -24.07 0.89
C LYS A 17 -10.05 -24.48 2.22
N HIS A 18 -11.38 -24.48 2.33
CA HIS A 18 -12.08 -24.95 3.53
C HIS A 18 -11.80 -26.42 3.83
N ARG A 19 -11.85 -27.30 2.82
CA ARG A 19 -11.54 -28.73 2.97
C ARG A 19 -10.08 -28.99 3.37
N LEU A 20 -9.13 -28.28 2.76
CA LEU A 20 -7.71 -28.33 3.14
C LEU A 20 -7.49 -27.82 4.57
N THR A 21 -8.21 -26.78 4.97
CA THR A 21 -8.11 -26.21 6.33
C THR A 21 -8.70 -27.16 7.38
N ALA A 22 -9.83 -27.80 7.09
CA ALA A 22 -10.42 -28.83 7.96
C ALA A 22 -9.47 -30.03 8.11
N LEU A 23 -8.91 -30.52 7.00
CA LEU A 23 -7.95 -31.63 6.99
C LEU A 23 -6.63 -31.29 7.71
N LYS A 24 -6.26 -29.99 7.80
CA LYS A 24 -5.13 -29.52 8.63
C LYS A 24 -5.47 -29.45 10.13
N LYS A 25 -6.74 -29.17 10.48
CA LYS A 25 -7.22 -29.09 11.86
C LYS A 25 -7.49 -30.47 12.48
N ASP A 26 -7.80 -31.49 11.68
CA ASP A 26 -7.95 -32.86 12.17
C ASP A 26 -6.59 -33.49 12.51
N THR A 27 -6.10 -33.21 13.72
CA THR A 27 -4.88 -33.82 14.27
C THR A 27 -5.11 -35.25 14.79
N THR A 28 -6.31 -35.82 14.66
CA THR A 28 -6.64 -37.14 15.24
C THR A 28 -6.23 -38.30 14.35
N LYS A 29 -5.95 -38.05 13.07
CA LYS A 29 -5.63 -39.06 12.05
C LYS A 29 -4.42 -38.67 11.23
N PHE A 30 -3.60 -39.66 10.87
CA PHE A 30 -2.52 -39.46 9.91
C PHE A 30 -3.06 -39.09 8.52
N ILE A 31 -2.54 -38.00 7.97
CA ILE A 31 -2.90 -37.49 6.64
C ILE A 31 -2.48 -38.51 5.57
N ARG A 32 -3.45 -39.09 4.85
CA ARG A 32 -3.17 -40.11 3.83
C ARG A 32 -2.87 -39.43 2.49
N ALA A 33 -1.81 -39.89 1.82
CA ALA A 33 -1.41 -39.36 0.50
C ALA A 33 -2.54 -39.41 -0.55
N LYS A 34 -3.41 -40.43 -0.51
CA LYS A 34 -4.57 -40.54 -1.42
C LYS A 34 -5.55 -39.36 -1.27
N ASP A 35 -5.80 -38.90 -0.05
CA ASP A 35 -6.74 -37.81 0.21
C ASP A 35 -6.17 -36.47 -0.30
N VAL A 36 -4.88 -36.22 -0.05
CA VAL A 36 -4.16 -35.04 -0.57
C VAL A 36 -4.10 -35.04 -2.10
N MET A 37 -3.75 -36.17 -2.72
CA MET A 37 -3.68 -36.27 -4.18
C MET A 37 -5.05 -36.11 -4.86
N SER A 38 -6.13 -36.53 -4.20
CA SER A 38 -7.51 -36.30 -4.68
C SER A 38 -7.84 -34.80 -4.72
N ILE A 39 -7.54 -34.06 -3.63
CA ILE A 39 -7.74 -32.61 -3.59
C ILE A 39 -6.83 -31.90 -4.60
N TYR A 40 -5.57 -32.34 -4.73
CA TYR A 40 -4.63 -31.79 -5.72
C TYR A 40 -5.14 -31.95 -7.17
N SER A 41 -5.72 -33.11 -7.51
CA SER A 41 -6.34 -33.33 -8.83
C SER A 41 -7.49 -32.37 -9.10
N GLN A 42 -8.30 -32.04 -8.08
CA GLN A 42 -9.37 -31.02 -8.18
C GLN A 42 -8.79 -29.63 -8.41
N VAL A 43 -7.77 -29.21 -7.62
CA VAL A 43 -7.08 -27.93 -7.82
C VAL A 43 -6.47 -27.81 -9.21
N ALA A 44 -5.88 -28.88 -9.73
CA ALA A 44 -5.30 -28.86 -11.06
C ALA A 44 -6.34 -28.67 -12.18
N LYS A 45 -7.57 -29.17 -12.01
CA LYS A 45 -8.68 -28.90 -12.95
C LYS A 45 -9.07 -27.42 -12.93
N GLU A 46 -9.24 -26.84 -11.75
CA GLU A 46 -9.59 -25.41 -11.62
C GLU A 46 -8.47 -24.50 -12.15
N VAL A 47 -7.20 -24.85 -11.91
CA VAL A 47 -6.04 -24.15 -12.49
C VAL A 47 -5.98 -24.30 -14.02
N ASN A 48 -6.40 -25.43 -14.60
CA ASN A 48 -6.48 -25.58 -16.05
C ASN A 48 -7.58 -24.67 -16.64
N LYS A 49 -8.77 -24.60 -16.01
CA LYS A 49 -9.84 -23.66 -16.41
C LYS A 49 -9.35 -22.21 -16.33
N LEU A 50 -8.73 -21.84 -15.21
CA LEU A 50 -8.23 -20.48 -14.98
C LEU A 50 -7.17 -20.06 -16.01
N ASN A 51 -6.27 -20.98 -16.38
CA ASN A 51 -5.32 -20.71 -17.46
C ASN A 51 -6.04 -20.54 -18.81
N ALA A 52 -7.05 -21.35 -19.13
CA ALA A 52 -7.79 -21.23 -20.39
C ALA A 52 -8.54 -19.89 -20.49
N VAL A 53 -9.22 -19.47 -19.42
CA VAL A 53 -9.87 -18.16 -19.27
C VAL A 53 -8.86 -17.02 -19.49
N ARG A 54 -7.74 -17.01 -18.76
CA ARG A 54 -6.73 -15.94 -18.85
C ARG A 54 -5.96 -15.93 -20.17
N ASP A 55 -5.72 -17.09 -20.77
CA ASP A 55 -5.07 -17.20 -22.09
C ASP A 55 -6.05 -16.70 -23.19
N ARG A 56 -7.36 -16.99 -23.09
CA ARG A 56 -8.41 -16.49 -24.00
C ARG A 56 -8.53 -14.96 -23.94
N GLN A 57 -8.70 -14.40 -22.74
CA GLN A 57 -8.76 -12.94 -22.54
C GLN A 57 -7.50 -12.23 -23.04
N THR A 58 -6.32 -12.87 -22.93
CA THR A 58 -5.07 -12.34 -23.50
C THR A 58 -5.06 -12.38 -25.03
N GLN A 59 -5.66 -13.38 -25.67
CA GLN A 59 -5.79 -13.45 -27.13
C GLN A 59 -6.80 -12.43 -27.67
N GLU A 60 -7.96 -12.32 -27.05
CA GLU A 60 -9.01 -11.35 -27.43
C GLU A 60 -8.48 -9.90 -27.29
N GLY A 61 -7.71 -9.60 -26.23
CA GLY A 61 -7.01 -8.32 -26.07
C GLY A 61 -5.83 -8.08 -27.03
N MET A 62 -5.23 -9.12 -27.63
CA MET A 62 -4.24 -8.94 -28.69
C MET A 62 -4.89 -8.76 -30.08
N ILE A 63 -6.07 -9.32 -30.29
CA ILE A 63 -6.84 -9.18 -31.55
C ILE A 63 -7.37 -7.74 -31.69
N SER A 64 -7.87 -7.14 -30.60
CA SER A 64 -8.30 -5.74 -30.61
C SER A 64 -7.15 -4.75 -30.87
N VAL A 65 -5.96 -4.99 -30.30
CA VAL A 65 -4.77 -4.15 -30.53
C VAL A 65 -4.20 -4.35 -31.93
N SER A 66 -4.17 -5.58 -32.47
CA SER A 66 -3.67 -5.81 -33.84
C SER A 66 -4.59 -5.23 -34.92
N ALA A 67 -5.89 -5.10 -34.67
CA ALA A 67 -6.81 -4.35 -35.52
C ALA A 67 -6.55 -2.81 -35.53
N GLN A 68 -5.75 -2.30 -34.58
CA GLN A 68 -5.37 -0.88 -34.48
C GLN A 68 -3.92 -0.60 -34.93
N MET A 69 -3.13 -1.62 -35.28
CA MET A 69 -1.68 -1.50 -35.55
C MET A 69 -1.28 -1.47 -37.04
N GLU A 70 -2.12 -0.96 -37.95
CA GLU A 70 -1.69 -0.69 -39.34
C GLU A 70 -0.90 0.63 -39.49
N GLN A 71 -0.78 1.46 -38.44
CA GLN A 71 0.05 2.68 -38.47
C GLN A 71 0.86 2.90 -37.19
N GLN A 72 2.04 2.27 -37.09
CA GLN A 72 3.33 2.88 -36.72
C GLN A 72 4.37 1.81 -36.30
N HIS A 73 5.64 2.08 -36.56
CA HIS A 73 6.72 1.09 -36.53
C HIS A 73 7.76 1.38 -35.44
N LEU A 74 8.07 0.36 -34.63
CA LEU A 74 9.23 0.21 -33.75
C LEU A 74 9.47 1.18 -32.57
N SER A 75 9.14 0.70 -31.37
CA SER A 75 10.15 0.52 -30.31
C SER A 75 9.72 -0.55 -29.29
N GLN A 76 10.55 -1.58 -29.09
CA GLN A 76 10.29 -2.63 -28.10
C GLN A 76 10.47 -2.12 -26.66
N VAL A 77 9.44 -2.24 -25.83
CA VAL A 77 9.56 -2.67 -24.43
C VAL A 77 8.31 -3.50 -24.08
N ASP A 78 8.42 -4.82 -24.11
CA ASP A 78 7.38 -5.73 -23.59
C ASP A 78 7.31 -5.63 -22.05
N VAL A 79 6.49 -4.72 -21.56
CA VAL A 79 6.00 -4.70 -20.18
C VAL A 79 4.49 -4.80 -20.21
N LYS A 80 3.98 -6.04 -20.17
CA LYS A 80 2.62 -6.27 -19.68
C LYS A 80 2.61 -5.78 -18.23
N PRO A 81 1.78 -4.77 -17.86
CA PRO A 81 1.73 -4.30 -16.49
C PRO A 81 1.36 -5.48 -15.57
N PRO A 82 1.82 -5.47 -14.30
CA PRO A 82 1.46 -6.52 -13.37
C PRO A 82 -0.07 -6.54 -13.27
N SER A 83 -0.70 -7.64 -13.69
CA SER A 83 -2.13 -7.84 -13.50
C SER A 83 -2.43 -7.70 -12.01
N GLU A 84 -3.30 -6.77 -11.65
CA GLU A 84 -3.68 -6.53 -10.26
C GLU A 84 -4.05 -7.86 -9.59
N THR A 85 -3.47 -8.13 -8.42
CA THR A 85 -3.65 -9.41 -7.73
C THR A 85 -5.10 -9.53 -7.27
N ASN A 86 -5.92 -10.27 -8.04
CA ASN A 86 -7.34 -10.38 -7.78
C ASN A 86 -7.63 -11.37 -6.63
N ARG A 87 -8.89 -11.44 -6.18
CA ARG A 87 -9.28 -12.33 -5.06
C ARG A 87 -9.08 -13.81 -5.40
N VAL A 88 -9.15 -14.20 -6.68
CA VAL A 88 -8.81 -15.56 -7.14
C VAL A 88 -7.34 -15.85 -6.92
N ASP A 89 -6.43 -14.95 -7.28
CA ASP A 89 -5.00 -15.11 -7.03
C ASP A 89 -4.69 -15.23 -5.53
N GLN A 90 -5.37 -14.46 -4.68
CA GLN A 90 -5.22 -14.54 -3.22
C GLN A 90 -5.66 -15.92 -2.68
N VAL A 91 -6.87 -16.37 -3.00
CA VAL A 91 -7.38 -17.69 -2.56
C VAL A 91 -6.54 -18.83 -3.16
N LEU A 92 -6.10 -18.70 -4.40
CA LEU A 92 -5.24 -19.68 -5.06
C LEU A 92 -3.87 -19.77 -4.39
N ASN A 93 -3.29 -18.63 -3.99
CA ASN A 93 -2.05 -18.61 -3.22
C ASN A 93 -2.19 -19.32 -1.87
N ASP A 94 -3.32 -19.14 -1.17
CA ASP A 94 -3.64 -19.84 0.08
C ASP A 94 -3.80 -21.36 -0.12
N VAL A 95 -4.54 -21.76 -1.16
CA VAL A 95 -4.76 -23.17 -1.52
C VAL A 95 -3.42 -23.86 -1.82
N PHE A 96 -2.57 -23.22 -2.63
CA PHE A 96 -1.23 -23.76 -2.89
C PHE A 96 -0.32 -23.74 -1.66
N GLY A 97 -0.46 -22.75 -0.77
CA GLY A 97 0.24 -22.73 0.52
C GLY A 97 -0.10 -23.94 1.39
N LEU A 98 -1.39 -24.25 1.52
CA LEU A 98 -1.87 -25.45 2.24
C LEU A 98 -1.44 -26.74 1.53
N LEU A 99 -1.60 -26.84 0.21
CA LEU A 99 -1.14 -28.01 -0.57
C LEU A 99 0.37 -28.25 -0.39
N SER A 100 1.19 -27.20 -0.41
CA SER A 100 2.63 -27.32 -0.23
C SER A 100 2.98 -27.95 1.11
N LEU A 101 2.33 -27.51 2.20
CA LEU A 101 2.46 -28.12 3.52
C LEU A 101 2.04 -29.60 3.52
N PHE A 102 0.95 -29.97 2.84
CA PHE A 102 0.54 -31.37 2.74
C PHE A 102 1.48 -32.23 1.89
N PHE A 103 2.06 -31.67 0.83
CA PHE A 103 3.09 -32.36 0.04
C PHE A 103 4.37 -32.59 0.85
N LEU A 104 4.71 -31.66 1.75
CA LEU A 104 5.77 -31.86 2.74
C LEU A 104 5.42 -32.99 3.73
N THR A 105 4.22 -33.01 4.33
CA THR A 105 3.87 -34.03 5.33
C THR A 105 3.76 -35.45 4.76
N ILE A 106 3.37 -35.61 3.49
CA ILE A 106 3.33 -36.92 2.81
C ILE A 106 4.65 -37.30 2.12
N GLY A 107 5.74 -36.53 2.33
CA GLY A 107 7.08 -36.83 1.82
C GLY A 107 7.32 -36.49 0.33
N LYS A 108 6.35 -35.89 -0.37
CA LYS A 108 6.41 -35.47 -1.78
C LYS A 108 7.09 -34.09 -1.94
N THR A 109 8.26 -33.92 -1.33
CA THR A 109 9.01 -32.64 -1.29
C THR A 109 9.68 -32.25 -2.61
N LYS A 110 9.80 -33.19 -3.55
CA LYS A 110 10.43 -33.02 -4.88
C LYS A 110 9.41 -32.92 -6.03
N GLU A 111 8.17 -32.59 -5.71
CA GLU A 111 7.10 -32.29 -6.69
C GLU A 111 6.75 -30.80 -6.62
N SER A 112 6.26 -30.23 -7.73
CA SER A 112 6.02 -28.80 -7.91
C SER A 112 5.14 -28.15 -6.83
N PRO A 113 4.06 -28.78 -6.32
CA PRO A 113 3.30 -28.21 -5.20
C PRO A 113 4.12 -28.14 -3.90
N GLY A 114 5.02 -29.10 -3.67
CA GLY A 114 5.90 -29.14 -2.49
C GLY A 114 6.94 -28.01 -2.44
N VAL A 115 7.26 -27.38 -3.57
CA VAL A 115 8.17 -26.20 -3.60
C VAL A 115 7.43 -24.86 -3.53
N TYR A 116 6.10 -24.82 -3.65
CA TYR A 116 5.34 -23.57 -3.73
C TYR A 116 5.59 -22.61 -2.56
N CYS A 117 5.47 -23.06 -1.30
CA CYS A 117 5.72 -22.20 -0.14
C CYS A 117 7.12 -21.57 -0.17
N GLN A 118 8.11 -22.27 -0.73
CA GLN A 118 9.47 -21.76 -0.85
C GLN A 118 9.54 -20.62 -1.87
N ILE A 119 8.88 -20.76 -3.03
CA ILE A 119 8.80 -19.70 -4.05
C ILE A 119 8.09 -18.47 -3.49
N ALA A 120 6.96 -18.66 -2.81
CA ALA A 120 6.20 -17.58 -2.19
C ALA A 120 7.01 -16.83 -1.13
N SER A 121 7.64 -17.55 -0.18
CA SER A 121 8.50 -16.94 0.83
C SER A 121 9.74 -16.26 0.24
N MET A 122 10.37 -16.86 -0.78
CA MET A 122 11.52 -16.23 -1.46
C MET A 122 11.10 -14.92 -2.16
N ARG A 123 9.97 -14.91 -2.87
CA ARG A 123 9.45 -13.70 -3.52
C ARG A 123 9.22 -12.58 -2.49
N GLN A 124 8.48 -12.86 -1.42
CA GLN A 124 8.20 -11.86 -0.37
C GLN A 124 9.49 -11.33 0.28
N LEU A 125 10.47 -12.19 0.56
CA LEU A 125 11.76 -11.74 1.12
C LEU A 125 12.55 -10.85 0.13
N LEU A 126 12.51 -11.17 -1.16
CA LEU A 126 13.17 -10.37 -2.20
C LEU A 126 12.43 -9.03 -2.44
N ASP A 127 11.10 -9.00 -2.36
CA ASP A 127 10.30 -7.78 -2.42
C ASP A 127 10.69 -6.85 -1.26
N HIS A 128 10.74 -7.36 -0.01
CA HIS A 128 11.20 -6.59 1.15
C HIS A 128 12.68 -6.17 1.08
N MET A 129 13.55 -6.95 0.43
CA MET A 129 14.92 -6.52 0.13
C MET A 129 14.93 -5.36 -0.87
N GLN A 130 14.07 -5.40 -1.90
CA GLN A 130 13.93 -4.31 -2.87
C GLN A 130 13.43 -3.02 -2.21
N GLU A 131 12.37 -3.12 -1.40
CA GLU A 131 11.76 -2.00 -0.67
C GLU A 131 12.74 -1.33 0.31
N SER A 132 13.50 -2.14 1.05
CA SER A 132 14.39 -1.64 2.11
C SER A 132 15.76 -1.18 1.62
N GLY A 133 16.24 -1.70 0.49
CA GLY A 133 17.61 -1.46 -0.01
C GLY A 133 18.72 -2.21 0.77
N ILE A 134 18.38 -3.00 1.79
CA ILE A 134 19.35 -3.52 2.79
C ILE A 134 19.86 -4.93 2.44
N TYR A 135 20.51 -5.09 1.29
CA TYR A 135 20.99 -6.40 0.82
C TYR A 135 22.38 -6.34 0.17
N THR A 136 23.14 -7.43 0.30
CA THR A 136 24.45 -7.64 -0.33
C THR A 136 24.38 -8.80 -1.33
N GLN A 137 25.39 -8.91 -2.19
CA GLN A 137 25.51 -10.05 -3.12
C GLN A 137 25.55 -11.40 -2.38
N GLN A 138 26.08 -11.44 -1.15
CA GLN A 138 26.12 -12.65 -0.32
C GLN A 138 24.73 -13.03 0.19
N ASP A 139 23.91 -12.06 0.61
CA ASP A 139 22.52 -12.31 1.03
C ASP A 139 21.67 -12.89 -0.12
N LEU A 140 21.98 -12.53 -1.38
CA LEU A 140 21.27 -13.02 -2.57
C LEU A 140 21.72 -14.42 -3.03
N GLN A 141 22.92 -14.91 -2.67
CA GLN A 141 23.41 -16.22 -3.12
C GLN A 141 22.51 -17.41 -2.74
N PRO A 142 21.97 -17.53 -1.51
CA PRO A 142 21.04 -18.60 -1.15
C PRO A 142 19.81 -18.66 -2.04
N PHE A 143 19.29 -17.52 -2.49
CA PHE A 143 18.15 -17.43 -3.40
C PHE A 143 18.50 -17.91 -4.80
N VAL A 144 19.69 -17.56 -5.33
CA VAL A 144 20.20 -18.08 -6.62
C VAL A 144 20.26 -19.62 -6.58
N GLN A 145 20.90 -20.17 -5.54
CA GLN A 145 21.04 -21.62 -5.36
C GLN A 145 19.67 -22.29 -5.21
N ARG A 146 18.76 -21.72 -4.42
CA ARG A 146 17.45 -22.31 -4.19
C ARG A 146 16.55 -22.25 -5.42
N LEU A 147 16.54 -21.14 -6.16
CA LEU A 147 15.80 -21.03 -7.42
C LEU A 147 16.33 -22.00 -8.48
N HIS A 148 17.62 -22.31 -8.51
CA HIS A 148 18.16 -23.36 -9.39
C HIS A 148 17.61 -24.75 -9.03
N VAL A 149 17.58 -25.11 -7.74
CA VAL A 149 16.98 -26.37 -7.27
C VAL A 149 15.49 -26.43 -7.61
N VAL A 150 14.73 -25.37 -7.33
CA VAL A 150 13.31 -25.27 -7.66
C VAL A 150 13.06 -25.40 -9.17
N LYS A 151 13.86 -24.73 -10.01
CA LYS A 151 13.81 -24.86 -11.47
C LYS A 151 13.98 -26.31 -11.92
N SER A 152 14.92 -27.05 -11.31
CA SER A 152 15.15 -28.46 -11.65
C SER A 152 13.95 -29.36 -11.30
N ILE A 153 13.25 -29.07 -10.20
CA ILE A 153 12.03 -29.79 -9.78
C ILE A 153 10.89 -29.52 -10.75
N ILE A 154 10.57 -28.25 -11.03
CA ILE A 154 9.47 -27.89 -11.94
C ILE A 154 9.75 -28.38 -13.37
N LYS A 155 11.01 -28.34 -13.82
CA LYS A 155 11.40 -28.89 -15.13
C LYS A 155 11.16 -30.40 -15.20
N LYS A 156 11.54 -31.14 -14.16
CA LYS A 156 11.32 -32.60 -14.10
C LYS A 156 9.82 -32.93 -14.15
N ASP A 157 9.00 -32.26 -13.36
CA ASP A 157 7.54 -32.44 -13.37
C ASP A 157 6.91 -32.09 -14.73
N LYS A 158 7.49 -31.14 -15.47
CA LYS A 158 7.07 -30.81 -16.85
C LYS A 158 7.33 -31.95 -17.83
N GLU A 159 8.43 -32.68 -17.65
CA GLU A 159 8.83 -33.81 -18.50
C GLU A 159 8.05 -35.09 -18.16
N GLU A 160 7.71 -35.30 -16.88
CA GLU A 160 6.92 -36.46 -16.41
C GLU A 160 5.39 -36.26 -16.51
N GLY A 161 4.89 -35.02 -16.43
CA GLY A 161 3.50 -34.71 -16.09
C GLY A 161 2.55 -34.37 -17.25
N LYS A 162 2.06 -35.37 -17.99
CA LYS A 162 0.98 -35.18 -18.99
C LYS A 162 -0.41 -34.81 -18.41
N GLN A 163 -0.61 -34.88 -17.08
CA GLN A 163 -1.93 -34.69 -16.45
C GLN A 163 -2.12 -33.37 -15.67
N TYR A 164 -1.04 -32.65 -15.32
CA TYR A 164 -1.09 -31.47 -14.44
C TYR A 164 -0.41 -30.23 -15.06
N THR A 165 -0.49 -30.11 -16.38
CA THR A 165 0.23 -29.11 -17.20
C THR A 165 -0.05 -27.66 -16.77
N GLY A 166 -1.28 -27.29 -16.42
CA GLY A 166 -1.60 -25.93 -15.96
C GLY A 166 -1.01 -25.58 -14.59
N VAL A 167 -0.87 -26.56 -13.68
CA VAL A 167 -0.17 -26.35 -12.40
C VAL A 167 1.31 -26.11 -12.64
N VAL A 168 1.94 -26.92 -13.49
CA VAL A 168 3.35 -26.73 -13.87
C VAL A 168 3.55 -25.37 -14.56
N LYS A 169 2.64 -24.96 -15.45
CA LYS A 169 2.64 -23.63 -16.09
C LYS A 169 2.55 -22.49 -15.06
N LEU A 170 1.70 -22.62 -14.05
CA LEU A 170 1.54 -21.64 -12.97
C LEU A 170 2.79 -21.57 -12.06
N MET A 171 3.33 -22.73 -11.65
CA MET A 171 4.57 -22.80 -10.85
C MET A 171 5.76 -22.21 -11.63
N TRP A 172 5.84 -22.46 -12.93
CA TRP A 172 6.86 -21.87 -13.81
C TRP A 172 6.76 -20.35 -13.87
N ARG A 173 5.56 -19.78 -14.09
CA ARG A 173 5.33 -18.32 -14.05
C ARG A 173 5.74 -17.72 -12.68
N LYS A 174 5.34 -18.33 -11.56
CA LYS A 174 5.72 -17.88 -10.21
C LYS A 174 7.25 -17.95 -9.97
N TRP A 175 7.92 -18.95 -10.53
CA TRP A 175 9.38 -19.07 -10.50
C TRP A 175 10.07 -18.02 -11.39
N GLU A 176 9.56 -17.75 -12.59
CA GLU A 176 10.09 -16.72 -13.51
C GLU A 176 9.99 -15.31 -12.92
N ASP A 177 8.89 -14.97 -12.25
CA ASP A 177 8.75 -13.70 -11.53
C ASP A 177 9.81 -13.56 -10.42
N CYS A 178 10.04 -14.62 -9.65
CA CYS A 178 11.03 -14.64 -8.59
C CYS A 178 12.48 -14.56 -9.14
N GLU A 179 12.76 -15.23 -10.26
CA GLU A 179 14.04 -15.13 -10.98
C GLU A 179 14.25 -13.72 -11.57
N ARG A 180 13.19 -13.09 -12.08
CA ARG A 180 13.22 -11.71 -12.62
C ARG A 180 13.52 -10.69 -11.52
N LEU A 181 12.83 -10.79 -10.39
CA LEU A 181 13.06 -9.95 -9.21
C LEU A 181 14.50 -10.09 -8.69
N LEU A 182 14.99 -11.34 -8.55
CA LEU A 182 16.37 -11.60 -8.15
C LEU A 182 17.40 -11.05 -9.16
N LYS A 183 17.12 -11.14 -10.47
CA LYS A 183 17.97 -10.55 -11.52
C LYS A 183 17.99 -9.02 -11.43
N THR A 184 16.88 -8.37 -11.12
CA THR A 184 16.83 -6.91 -10.88
C THR A 184 17.71 -6.52 -9.69
N LEU A 185 17.61 -7.24 -8.57
CA LEU A 185 18.43 -7.02 -7.36
C LEU A 185 19.92 -7.33 -7.55
N LEU A 186 20.26 -8.30 -8.40
CA LEU A 186 21.67 -8.53 -8.79
C LEU A 186 22.17 -7.43 -9.74
N LYS A 187 21.31 -6.91 -10.63
CA LYS A 187 21.64 -5.83 -11.56
C LYS A 187 21.88 -4.50 -10.83
N SER A 188 21.07 -4.15 -9.83
CA SER A 188 21.30 -2.94 -9.02
C SER A 188 22.67 -2.99 -8.32
N LEU A 189 23.06 -4.14 -7.77
CA LEU A 189 24.38 -4.33 -7.17
C LEU A 189 25.53 -4.30 -8.19
N SER A 190 25.31 -4.77 -9.42
CA SER A 190 26.34 -4.77 -10.47
C SER A 190 26.78 -3.36 -10.93
N VAL A 191 26.04 -2.31 -10.54
CA VAL A 191 26.41 -0.91 -10.79
C VAL A 191 27.54 -0.45 -9.84
N LEU A 192 27.74 -1.11 -8.69
CA LEU A 192 28.82 -0.76 -7.77
C LEU A 192 30.17 -1.18 -8.35
N SER A 193 31.10 -0.23 -8.46
CA SER A 193 32.52 -0.53 -8.67
C SER A 193 33.07 -1.41 -7.54
N VAL A 194 34.09 -2.23 -7.84
CA VAL A 194 34.71 -3.20 -6.92
C VAL A 194 35.16 -2.57 -5.60
N GLU A 195 35.62 -1.31 -5.62
CA GLU A 195 36.09 -0.55 -4.46
C GLU A 195 34.98 -0.10 -3.50
N LEU A 196 33.76 0.12 -4.03
CA LEU A 196 32.61 0.52 -3.21
C LEU A 196 31.91 -0.70 -2.58
N VAL A 197 32.17 -1.92 -3.06
CA VAL A 197 31.54 -3.15 -2.53
C VAL A 197 31.83 -3.37 -1.03
N PRO A 198 33.09 -3.25 -0.52
CA PRO A 198 33.36 -3.38 0.91
C PRO A 198 32.69 -2.28 1.76
N ILE A 199 32.68 -1.04 1.27
CA ILE A 199 32.04 0.10 1.97
C ILE A 199 30.53 -0.13 2.06
N HIS A 200 29.90 -0.51 0.95
CA HIS A 200 28.49 -0.87 0.89
C HIS A 200 28.14 -2.04 1.83
N GLN A 201 28.90 -3.13 1.82
CA GLN A 201 28.70 -4.24 2.74
C GLN A 201 28.79 -3.79 4.21
N ARG A 202 29.72 -2.87 4.54
CA ARG A 202 29.84 -2.35 5.90
C ARG A 202 28.70 -1.43 6.29
N LEU A 203 28.25 -0.54 5.40
CA LEU A 203 27.08 0.30 5.61
C LEU A 203 25.80 -0.54 5.80
N VAL A 204 25.59 -1.59 4.99
CA VAL A 204 24.47 -2.53 5.15
C VAL A 204 24.51 -3.22 6.52
N HIS A 205 25.70 -3.61 7.00
CA HIS A 205 25.86 -4.20 8.33
C HIS A 205 25.54 -3.21 9.45
N ILE A 206 26.11 -1.99 9.40
CA ILE A 206 25.84 -0.93 10.37
C ILE A 206 24.35 -0.61 10.40
N ARG A 207 23.69 -0.51 9.24
CA ARG A 207 22.24 -0.28 9.16
C ARG A 207 21.43 -1.37 9.85
N ARG A 208 21.74 -2.65 9.62
CA ARG A 208 21.07 -3.77 10.30
C ARG A 208 21.18 -3.67 11.83
N GLN A 209 22.36 -3.28 12.34
CA GLN A 209 22.58 -3.04 13.77
C GLN A 209 21.81 -1.82 14.28
N LEU A 210 21.83 -0.69 13.56
CA LEU A 210 21.08 0.52 13.91
C LEU A 210 19.57 0.29 13.89
N SER A 211 19.02 -0.44 12.92
CA SER A 211 17.60 -0.80 12.88
C SER A 211 17.20 -1.71 14.05
N ALA A 212 18.06 -2.65 14.46
CA ALA A 212 17.83 -3.47 15.64
C ALA A 212 17.83 -2.64 16.94
N LEU A 213 18.76 -1.69 17.09
CA LEU A 213 18.79 -0.75 18.22
C LEU A 213 17.57 0.19 18.21
N ALA A 214 17.16 0.69 17.04
CA ALA A 214 15.99 1.56 16.90
C ALA A 214 14.65 0.85 17.20
N ALA A 215 14.61 -0.48 17.18
CA ALA A 215 13.46 -1.27 17.61
C ALA A 215 13.40 -1.51 19.13
N GLN A 216 14.49 -1.27 19.86
CA GLN A 216 14.53 -1.40 21.31
C GLN A 216 13.98 -0.14 22.01
N LEU A 217 13.16 -0.33 23.05
CA LEU A 217 12.60 0.77 23.85
C LEU A 217 13.68 1.48 24.69
N LYS A 218 14.68 0.73 25.18
CA LYS A 218 15.88 1.22 25.85
C LYS A 218 17.05 0.34 25.42
N HIS A 219 18.21 0.95 25.16
CA HIS A 219 19.45 0.29 24.75
C HIS A 219 20.62 0.88 25.54
N GLU A 220 21.78 0.21 25.59
CA GLU A 220 22.94 0.78 26.26
C GLU A 220 23.64 1.81 25.36
N LYS A 221 23.89 3.02 25.88
CA LYS A 221 24.69 4.09 25.24
C LYS A 221 26.08 3.65 24.75
N LYS A 222 26.57 2.50 25.20
CA LYS A 222 27.84 1.88 24.78
C LYS A 222 27.74 1.18 23.42
N GLU A 223 26.55 0.74 23.01
CA GLU A 223 26.35 0.02 21.74
C GLU A 223 26.25 0.98 20.54
N LEU A 224 25.66 2.17 20.74
CA LEU A 224 25.53 3.18 19.69
C LEU A 224 26.85 3.88 19.34
N LYS A 225 27.72 4.14 20.33
CA LYS A 225 29.01 4.83 20.12
C LYS A 225 29.92 4.21 19.06
N PRO A 226 30.26 2.90 19.08
CA PRO A 226 31.14 2.32 18.08
C PRO A 226 30.55 2.42 16.65
N LEU A 227 29.23 2.27 16.50
CA LEU A 227 28.55 2.41 15.21
C LEU A 227 28.65 3.85 14.67
N VAL A 228 28.48 4.85 15.55
CA VAL A 228 28.65 6.27 15.19
C VAL A 228 30.08 6.58 14.76
N GLU A 229 31.07 6.11 15.53
CA GLU A 229 32.49 6.34 15.24
C GLU A 229 32.91 5.68 13.92
N GLU A 230 32.39 4.48 13.63
CA GLU A 230 32.62 3.81 12.37
C GLU A 230 31.95 4.49 11.19
N LEU A 231 30.69 4.89 11.33
CA LEU A 231 29.97 5.61 10.27
C LEU A 231 30.66 6.95 9.94
N ARG A 232 31.19 7.65 10.96
CA ARG A 232 32.04 8.83 10.77
C ARG A 232 33.36 8.53 10.07
N LYS A 233 34.02 7.39 10.35
CA LYS A 233 35.24 6.99 9.60
C LYS A 233 34.92 6.74 8.12
N ILE A 234 33.77 6.16 7.82
CA ILE A 234 33.31 5.96 6.44
C ILE A 234 33.03 7.31 5.77
N ASP A 235 32.31 8.22 6.43
CA ASP A 235 32.02 9.55 5.87
C ASP A 235 33.29 10.40 5.67
N SER A 236 34.24 10.38 6.63
CA SER A 236 35.55 11.03 6.51
C SER A 236 36.45 10.49 5.39
N SER A 237 36.12 9.34 4.77
CA SER A 237 36.83 8.83 3.59
C SER A 237 36.40 9.51 2.28
N ARG A 238 35.35 10.36 2.33
CA ARG A 238 34.81 11.08 1.19
C ARG A 238 35.50 12.43 1.03
N VAL A 239 35.74 12.84 -0.21
CA VAL A 239 36.26 14.16 -0.59
C VAL A 239 35.18 14.87 -1.38
N ASP A 240 34.85 16.12 -1.03
CA ASP A 240 33.74 16.90 -1.59
C ASP A 240 32.40 16.12 -1.63
N GLY A 241 32.13 15.32 -0.60
CA GLY A 241 30.94 14.46 -0.52
C GLY A 241 30.94 13.27 -1.47
N LYS A 242 32.07 12.94 -2.09
CA LYS A 242 32.21 11.83 -3.05
C LYS A 242 33.23 10.80 -2.56
N PHE A 243 32.95 9.53 -2.82
CA PHE A 243 33.95 8.48 -2.70
C PHE A 243 34.83 8.55 -3.94
N LEU A 244 36.15 8.52 -3.80
CA LEU A 244 37.08 8.61 -4.92
C LEU A 244 37.72 7.25 -5.20
N GLY A 245 37.94 6.99 -6.49
CA GLY A 245 38.65 5.79 -6.96
C GLY A 245 40.17 5.85 -6.76
N PRO A 246 40.93 4.88 -7.31
CA PRO A 246 42.36 4.76 -7.06
C PRO A 246 43.10 5.95 -7.67
N GLY A 247 43.89 6.65 -6.86
CA GLY A 247 44.55 7.89 -7.30
C GLY A 247 43.66 9.13 -7.28
N GLY A 248 42.50 9.10 -6.62
CA GLY A 248 41.76 10.32 -6.23
C GLY A 248 41.12 11.12 -7.37
N THR A 249 41.11 10.59 -8.60
CA THR A 249 40.78 11.38 -9.80
C THR A 249 39.39 11.05 -10.38
N SER A 250 38.85 9.86 -10.10
CA SER A 250 37.58 9.37 -10.67
C SER A 250 36.51 9.12 -9.61
N VAL A 251 35.26 9.47 -9.92
CA VAL A 251 34.08 9.12 -9.12
C VAL A 251 33.59 7.71 -9.53
N PRO A 252 33.59 6.70 -8.64
CA PRO A 252 33.19 5.34 -9.01
C PRO A 252 31.68 5.18 -9.22
N ALA A 253 31.31 4.25 -10.09
CA ALA A 253 29.90 3.92 -10.36
C ALA A 253 29.22 3.29 -9.12
N GLY A 254 27.92 3.58 -8.97
CA GLY A 254 27.10 3.13 -7.84
C GLY A 254 27.15 4.03 -6.60
N GLN A 255 27.91 5.14 -6.63
CA GLN A 255 28.09 6.01 -5.46
C GLN A 255 26.78 6.45 -4.79
N ALA A 256 25.77 6.85 -5.57
CA ALA A 256 24.49 7.36 -5.05
C ALA A 256 23.80 6.40 -4.06
N ILE A 257 23.95 5.08 -4.26
CA ILE A 257 23.41 4.05 -3.37
C ILE A 257 24.08 4.15 -2.00
N LEU A 258 25.41 4.32 -1.96
CA LEU A 258 26.16 4.48 -0.72
C LEU A 258 25.87 5.83 -0.04
N VAL A 259 25.65 6.90 -0.80
CA VAL A 259 25.28 8.21 -0.25
C VAL A 259 23.95 8.13 0.49
N GLY A 260 22.90 7.63 -0.16
CA GLY A 260 21.59 7.47 0.48
C GLY A 260 21.66 6.54 1.70
N LEU A 261 22.31 5.38 1.56
CA LEU A 261 22.46 4.41 2.64
C LEU A 261 23.17 5.00 3.88
N LEU A 262 24.19 5.85 3.66
CA LEU A 262 24.93 6.57 4.70
C LEU A 262 24.09 7.66 5.35
N GLU A 263 23.33 8.43 4.56
CA GLU A 263 22.43 9.48 5.05
C GLU A 263 21.33 8.90 5.94
N GLU A 264 20.62 7.86 5.51
CA GLU A 264 19.57 7.27 6.34
C GLU A 264 20.15 6.53 7.57
N CYS A 265 21.39 6.01 7.51
CA CYS A 265 22.10 5.53 8.70
C CYS A 265 22.32 6.65 9.72
N PHE A 266 22.70 7.86 9.28
CA PHE A 266 22.79 9.03 10.15
C PHE A 266 21.42 9.50 10.66
N GLU A 267 20.35 9.42 9.86
CA GLU A 267 18.98 9.69 10.31
C GLU A 267 18.56 8.73 11.43
N ILE A 268 18.80 7.41 11.28
CA ILE A 268 18.47 6.43 12.34
C ILE A 268 19.26 6.73 13.62
N ILE A 269 20.55 7.10 13.53
CA ILE A 269 21.35 7.54 14.69
C ILE A 269 20.75 8.78 15.36
N GLN A 270 20.29 9.76 14.59
CA GLN A 270 19.67 10.96 15.13
C GLN A 270 18.33 10.65 15.79
N ASP A 271 17.51 9.78 15.20
CA ASP A 271 16.25 9.30 15.78
C ASP A 271 16.47 8.57 17.12
N ILE A 272 17.45 7.68 17.19
CA ILE A 272 17.83 6.99 18.44
C ILE A 272 18.23 8.03 19.50
N ARG A 273 19.10 8.98 19.15
CA ARG A 273 19.55 10.05 20.07
C ARG A 273 18.44 10.98 20.51
N ALA A 274 17.47 11.27 19.65
CA ALA A 274 16.33 12.11 19.99
C ALA A 274 15.43 11.43 21.04
N ARG A 275 15.27 10.10 20.95
CA ARG A 275 14.58 9.29 21.96
C ARG A 275 15.34 9.26 23.28
N GLU A 276 16.66 9.05 23.28
CA GLU A 276 17.48 9.14 24.50
C GLU A 276 17.47 10.55 25.12
N GLY A 277 17.48 11.57 24.26
CA GLY A 277 17.51 12.96 24.66
C GLY A 277 16.22 13.44 25.32
N ALA A 278 15.08 12.76 25.08
CA ALA A 278 13.80 13.06 25.71
C ALA A 278 13.86 13.04 27.24
N GLU A 279 14.61 12.10 27.84
CA GLU A 279 14.81 12.03 29.30
C GLU A 279 15.61 13.23 29.84
N ASN A 280 16.36 13.93 28.98
CA ASN A 280 17.21 15.08 29.31
C ASN A 280 16.60 16.44 28.85
N VAL A 281 15.32 16.46 28.47
CA VAL A 281 14.60 17.71 28.19
C VAL A 281 14.20 18.36 29.50
N SER A 282 14.71 19.57 29.73
CA SER A 282 14.42 20.37 30.92
C SER A 282 12.89 20.59 31.10
N PRO A 283 12.37 20.64 32.34
CA PRO A 283 10.93 20.83 32.60
C PRO A 283 10.24 21.96 31.81
N PRO A 284 10.79 23.19 31.68
CA PRO A 284 10.13 24.25 30.89
C PRO A 284 10.02 23.94 29.39
N LEU A 285 10.88 23.06 28.86
CA LEU A 285 10.90 22.70 27.44
C LEU A 285 10.09 21.44 27.11
N LYS A 286 9.61 20.70 28.12
CA LYS A 286 8.79 19.50 27.91
C LYS A 286 7.51 19.76 27.08
N PRO A 287 6.73 20.84 27.29
CA PRO A 287 5.54 21.11 26.48
C PRO A 287 5.86 21.29 24.98
N VAL A 288 7.01 21.90 24.67
CA VAL A 288 7.48 22.07 23.28
C VAL A 288 7.90 20.73 22.69
N TRP A 289 8.59 19.90 23.46
CA TRP A 289 8.98 18.54 23.06
C TRP A 289 7.77 17.62 22.81
N GLU A 290 6.76 17.69 23.68
CA GLU A 290 5.50 16.93 23.54
C GLU A 290 4.74 17.38 22.28
N ARG A 291 4.55 18.69 22.08
CA ARG A 291 3.91 19.25 20.87
C ARG A 291 4.64 18.81 19.60
N LEU A 292 5.97 18.90 19.55
CA LEU A 292 6.79 18.47 18.41
C LEU A 292 6.68 16.95 18.15
N THR A 293 6.69 16.14 19.20
CA THR A 293 6.60 14.67 19.10
C THR A 293 5.22 14.23 18.62
N GLU A 294 4.15 14.87 19.09
CA GLU A 294 2.78 14.60 18.63
C GLU A 294 2.58 15.02 17.17
N MET A 295 3.10 16.20 16.77
CA MET A 295 3.07 16.64 15.36
C MET A 295 3.85 15.69 14.46
N ARG A 296 5.04 15.22 14.88
CA ARG A 296 5.81 14.20 14.15
C ARG A 296 4.97 12.95 13.90
N ALA A 297 4.35 12.39 14.95
CA ALA A 297 3.56 11.17 14.84
C ALA A 297 2.33 11.34 13.91
N LYS A 298 1.70 12.52 13.94
CA LYS A 298 0.62 12.88 13.00
C LYS A 298 1.12 12.93 11.54
N LEU A 299 2.25 13.58 11.29
CA LEU A 299 2.86 13.68 9.95
C LEU A 299 3.34 12.31 9.40
N GLU A 300 3.98 11.49 10.24
CA GLU A 300 4.38 10.12 9.86
C GLU A 300 3.16 9.23 9.54
N ARG A 301 2.04 9.42 10.25
CA ARG A 301 0.77 8.73 9.93
C ARG A 301 0.17 9.20 8.60
N LEU A 302 0.18 10.50 8.31
CA LEU A 302 -0.29 11.03 7.03
C LEU A 302 0.51 10.45 5.85
N GLN A 303 1.83 10.30 6.01
CA GLN A 303 2.70 9.66 5.01
C GLN A 303 2.30 8.20 4.73
N LEU A 304 1.80 7.49 5.74
CA LEU A 304 1.38 6.09 5.62
C LEU A 304 -0.03 5.92 5.02
N THR A 305 -0.96 6.85 5.25
CA THR A 305 -2.40 6.62 4.94
C THR A 305 -3.07 7.61 3.99
N HIS A 306 -2.47 8.76 3.64
CA HIS A 306 -3.18 9.85 2.92
C HIS A 306 -2.49 10.39 1.65
N ARG A 307 -1.49 9.68 1.11
CA ARG A 307 -0.64 10.14 -0.03
C ARG A 307 -1.39 10.68 -1.26
N TRP A 308 -2.62 10.22 -1.50
CA TRP A 308 -3.43 10.56 -2.69
C TRP A 308 -4.57 11.58 -2.44
N THR A 309 -4.67 12.13 -1.24
CA THR A 309 -5.78 13.04 -0.83
C THR A 309 -5.31 14.23 0.01
N LEU A 310 -4.00 14.40 0.18
CA LEU A 310 -3.40 15.38 1.07
C LEU A 310 -3.14 16.68 0.29
N ARG A 311 -3.71 17.80 0.74
CA ARG A 311 -3.49 19.11 0.12
C ARG A 311 -2.37 19.87 0.83
N GLU A 312 -1.76 20.82 0.13
CA GLU A 312 -0.88 21.82 0.77
C GLU A 312 -1.61 22.59 1.90
N THR A 313 -2.91 22.87 1.73
CA THR A 313 -3.73 23.54 2.75
C THR A 313 -3.97 22.69 3.99
N ASP A 314 -4.02 21.35 3.87
CA ASP A 314 -4.07 20.45 5.03
C ASP A 314 -2.75 20.46 5.81
N LEU A 315 -1.63 20.59 5.09
CA LEU A 315 -0.29 20.73 5.67
C LEU A 315 0.00 22.13 6.21
N TYR A 316 -0.69 23.17 5.74
CA TYR A 316 -0.50 24.55 6.17
C TYR A 316 -0.64 24.72 7.69
N ASN A 317 -1.64 24.08 8.31
CA ASN A 317 -1.84 24.14 9.76
C ASN A 317 -0.64 23.55 10.54
N TYR A 318 -0.05 22.47 10.02
CA TYR A 318 1.18 21.90 10.60
C TYR A 318 2.39 22.80 10.35
N ALA A 319 2.53 23.38 9.16
CA ALA A 319 3.61 24.29 8.83
C ALA A 319 3.57 25.58 9.67
N GLN A 320 2.37 26.11 9.92
CA GLN A 320 2.15 27.26 10.80
C GLN A 320 2.41 26.91 12.27
N ALA A 321 1.94 25.75 12.76
CA ALA A 321 2.26 25.29 14.10
C ALA A 321 3.76 25.06 14.35
N LEU A 322 4.51 24.59 13.33
CA LEU A 322 5.98 24.53 13.41
C LEU A 322 6.62 25.92 13.38
N ARG A 323 6.10 26.86 12.58
CA ARG A 323 6.57 28.26 12.54
C ARG A 323 6.36 28.98 13.87
N GLU A 324 5.24 28.75 14.55
CA GLU A 324 4.99 29.22 15.91
C GLU A 324 6.03 28.66 16.90
N VAL A 325 6.31 27.35 16.84
CA VAL A 325 7.32 26.70 17.68
C VAL A 325 8.72 27.25 17.38
N ASP A 326 9.08 27.44 16.12
CA ASP A 326 10.35 28.06 15.75
C ASP A 326 10.46 29.51 16.25
N GLY A 327 9.36 30.25 16.20
CA GLY A 327 9.23 31.62 16.75
C GLY A 327 9.35 31.72 18.26
N MET A 328 9.31 30.61 19.01
CA MET A 328 9.63 30.58 20.46
C MET A 328 11.15 30.66 20.74
N ARG A 329 12.00 30.63 19.70
CA ARG A 329 13.46 30.65 19.85
C ARG A 329 13.99 32.08 19.85
N VAL A 330 14.89 32.37 20.79
CA VAL A 330 15.68 33.61 20.86
C VAL A 330 17.13 33.26 20.52
N ASP A 331 17.75 34.01 19.59
CA ASP A 331 19.09 33.72 19.06
C ASP A 331 19.30 32.24 18.68
N GLY A 332 18.28 31.66 18.04
CA GLY A 332 18.28 30.27 17.62
C GLY A 332 18.21 29.23 18.74
N SER A 333 17.94 29.61 19.99
CA SER A 333 17.82 28.72 21.15
C SER A 333 16.42 28.85 21.77
N PHE A 334 15.81 27.76 22.21
CA PHE A 334 14.64 27.83 23.09
C PHE A 334 15.08 28.31 24.47
N VAL A 335 14.36 29.26 25.05
CA VAL A 335 14.66 29.78 26.40
C VAL A 335 13.64 29.29 27.42
N ASP A 336 14.03 29.26 28.69
CA ASP A 336 13.10 29.08 29.80
C ASP A 336 12.40 30.40 30.18
N THR A 337 11.60 30.35 31.24
CA THR A 337 10.86 31.50 31.79
C THR A 337 11.75 32.62 32.31
N GLU A 338 13.06 32.39 32.47
CA GLU A 338 14.04 33.37 32.94
C GLU A 338 14.90 33.92 31.78
N GLY A 339 14.67 33.45 30.54
CA GLY A 339 15.45 33.82 29.36
C GLY A 339 16.76 33.03 29.19
N ASN A 340 16.99 32.02 30.03
CA ASN A 340 18.21 31.21 29.99
C ASN A 340 18.08 30.07 28.96
N LYS A 341 19.22 29.62 28.42
CA LYS A 341 19.28 28.49 27.47
C LYS A 341 19.13 27.17 28.21
N ALA A 342 17.90 26.65 28.27
CA ALA A 342 17.60 25.44 29.03
C ALA A 342 18.06 24.14 28.32
N GLU A 343 18.31 23.08 29.08
CA GLU A 343 18.81 21.81 28.53
C GLU A 343 17.77 21.06 27.67
N GLY A 344 18.25 20.35 26.64
CA GLY A 344 17.41 19.63 25.67
C GLY A 344 17.35 20.23 24.25
N GLN A 345 17.97 21.41 24.03
CA GLN A 345 17.97 22.14 22.74
C GLN A 345 18.12 21.26 21.49
N TYR A 346 19.14 20.39 21.48
CA TYR A 346 19.45 19.54 20.32
C TYR A 346 18.27 18.65 19.91
N VAL A 347 17.52 18.13 20.88
CA VAL A 347 16.37 17.24 20.64
C VAL A 347 15.22 18.02 20.02
N LEU A 348 14.92 19.22 20.52
CA LEU A 348 13.89 20.10 19.96
C LEU A 348 14.24 20.51 18.52
N LEU A 349 15.48 20.94 18.28
CA LEU A 349 15.95 21.34 16.95
C LEU A 349 15.93 20.18 15.94
N TYR A 350 16.27 18.97 16.39
CA TYR A 350 16.15 17.77 15.57
C TYR A 350 14.68 17.48 15.23
N LEU A 351 13.78 17.44 16.23
CA LEU A 351 12.37 17.17 16.01
C LEU A 351 11.71 18.21 15.10
N LEU A 352 12.00 19.50 15.31
CA LEU A 352 11.53 20.60 14.47
C LEU A 352 11.98 20.42 13.01
N ARG A 353 13.27 20.14 12.79
CA ARG A 353 13.81 19.85 11.44
C ARG A 353 13.15 18.60 10.84
N ARG A 354 12.96 17.54 11.62
CA ARG A 354 12.32 16.29 11.18
C ARG A 354 10.88 16.52 10.76
N CYS A 355 10.11 17.32 11.50
CA CYS A 355 8.75 17.71 11.14
C CYS A 355 8.71 18.55 9.87
N HIS A 356 9.60 19.54 9.70
CA HIS A 356 9.71 20.28 8.44
C HIS A 356 10.10 19.39 7.26
N GLY A 357 11.02 18.45 7.44
CA GLY A 357 11.40 17.47 6.42
C GLY A 357 10.28 16.50 6.05
N LEU A 358 9.43 16.13 7.01
CA LEU A 358 8.20 15.36 6.76
C LEU A 358 7.19 16.19 5.95
N ILE A 359 6.94 17.46 6.31
CA ILE A 359 6.06 18.33 5.52
C ILE A 359 6.60 18.51 4.09
N TYR A 360 7.88 18.83 3.92
CA TYR A 360 8.50 18.97 2.60
C TYR A 360 8.32 17.71 1.75
N ARG A 361 8.56 16.53 2.33
CA ARG A 361 8.37 15.25 1.63
C ARG A 361 6.90 15.01 1.30
N LEU A 362 5.98 15.31 2.21
CA LEU A 362 4.55 15.16 1.97
C LEU A 362 4.06 16.08 0.84
N ILE A 363 4.52 17.33 0.79
CA ILE A 363 4.23 18.26 -0.32
C ILE A 363 4.81 17.73 -1.64
N ALA A 364 6.09 17.34 -1.65
CA ALA A 364 6.75 16.84 -2.85
C ALA A 364 6.21 15.49 -3.37
N GLU A 365 5.47 14.75 -2.54
CA GLU A 365 4.81 13.50 -2.89
C GLU A 365 3.29 13.63 -3.09
N SER A 366 2.69 14.79 -2.79
CA SER A 366 1.26 15.06 -2.98
C SER A 366 1.01 15.78 -4.30
N GLU A 367 0.13 15.23 -5.14
CA GLU A 367 -0.44 15.97 -6.26
C GLU A 367 -1.61 16.84 -5.72
N PRO A 368 -1.58 18.17 -5.90
CA PRO A 368 -2.62 19.05 -5.36
C PRO A 368 -3.95 18.88 -6.12
N ILE A 369 -5.03 18.73 -5.37
CA ILE A 369 -6.40 18.86 -5.89
C ILE A 369 -6.91 20.25 -5.55
N SER A 370 -7.35 20.98 -6.57
CA SER A 370 -7.94 22.31 -6.48
C SER A 370 -9.23 22.34 -5.63
N GLU A 371 -9.51 23.48 -4.98
CA GLU A 371 -10.63 23.59 -4.04
C GLU A 371 -12.00 23.39 -4.69
N GLU A 372 -12.17 23.86 -5.93
CA GLU A 372 -13.38 23.65 -6.75
C GLU A 372 -13.73 22.17 -6.95
N LEU A 373 -12.70 21.32 -7.01
CA LEU A 373 -12.85 19.88 -7.19
C LEU A 373 -13.05 19.12 -5.87
N MET A 374 -12.86 19.75 -4.70
CA MET A 374 -13.00 19.09 -3.40
C MET A 374 -14.40 18.57 -3.07
N PRO A 375 -15.52 19.26 -3.40
CA PRO A 375 -16.86 18.70 -3.22
C PRO A 375 -17.04 17.40 -4.01
N ILE A 376 -16.49 17.33 -5.22
CA ILE A 376 -16.53 16.16 -6.10
C ILE A 376 -15.65 15.04 -5.52
N ALA A 377 -14.42 15.36 -5.10
CA ALA A 377 -13.49 14.43 -4.45
C ALA A 377 -14.09 13.78 -3.20
N ASN A 378 -14.72 14.58 -2.34
CA ASN A 378 -15.37 14.10 -1.11
C ASN A 378 -16.59 13.20 -1.42
N LYS A 379 -17.40 13.56 -2.44
CA LYS A 379 -18.55 12.76 -2.88
C LYS A 379 -18.08 11.42 -3.46
N LEU A 380 -17.06 11.42 -4.34
CA LEU A 380 -16.43 10.21 -4.87
C LEU A 380 -15.82 9.33 -3.78
N SER A 381 -15.06 9.89 -2.84
CA SER A 381 -14.47 9.14 -1.73
C SER A 381 -15.54 8.49 -0.84
N THR A 382 -16.68 9.16 -0.64
CA THR A 382 -17.82 8.63 0.11
C THR A 382 -18.51 7.50 -0.66
N ILE A 383 -18.84 7.72 -1.93
CA ILE A 383 -19.44 6.70 -2.80
C ILE A 383 -18.55 5.46 -2.84
N LYS A 384 -17.24 5.61 -3.07
CA LYS A 384 -16.28 4.49 -3.09
C LYS A 384 -16.24 3.74 -1.75
N LYS A 385 -16.31 4.42 -0.61
CA LYS A 385 -16.37 3.76 0.71
C LYS A 385 -17.64 2.93 0.85
N CYS A 386 -18.80 3.51 0.54
CA CYS A 386 -20.08 2.81 0.60
C CYS A 386 -20.12 1.61 -0.35
N LEU A 387 -19.69 1.76 -1.62
CA LEU A 387 -19.59 0.64 -2.56
C LEU A 387 -18.64 -0.46 -2.05
N ASN A 388 -17.50 -0.09 -1.45
CA ASN A 388 -16.58 -1.07 -0.84
C ASN A 388 -17.14 -1.73 0.44
N GLU A 389 -18.07 -1.10 1.15
CA GLU A 389 -18.78 -1.70 2.29
C GLU A 389 -19.88 -2.65 1.81
N VAL A 390 -20.71 -2.23 0.85
CA VAL A 390 -21.69 -3.08 0.14
C VAL A 390 -21.01 -4.33 -0.41
N MET A 391 -19.86 -4.19 -1.09
CA MET A 391 -19.04 -5.30 -1.60
C MET A 391 -18.51 -6.25 -0.51
N LYS A 392 -18.36 -5.82 0.75
CA LYS A 392 -17.95 -6.69 1.87
C LYS A 392 -19.11 -7.50 2.44
N TYR A 393 -20.33 -6.96 2.45
CA TYR A 393 -21.48 -7.62 3.05
C TYR A 393 -21.99 -8.79 2.21
N GLY A 394 -21.85 -8.72 0.87
CA GLY A 394 -21.94 -9.86 -0.03
C GLY A 394 -23.32 -10.54 -0.10
N GLY A 395 -24.14 -10.13 -1.06
CA GLY A 395 -25.39 -10.77 -1.40
C GLY A 395 -25.97 -10.21 -2.71
N PRO A 396 -27.09 -10.75 -3.21
CA PRO A 396 -27.79 -10.16 -4.33
C PRO A 396 -28.46 -8.84 -3.88
N PHE A 397 -27.89 -7.70 -4.28
CA PHE A 397 -28.53 -6.38 -4.21
C PHE A 397 -29.51 -6.23 -5.39
N SER A 398 -30.68 -5.63 -5.21
CA SER A 398 -31.53 -5.33 -6.36
C SER A 398 -30.98 -4.13 -7.16
N ALA A 399 -31.39 -3.98 -8.42
CA ALA A 399 -31.11 -2.76 -9.19
C ALA A 399 -31.56 -1.47 -8.46
N ARG A 400 -32.60 -1.58 -7.62
CA ARG A 400 -33.11 -0.49 -6.76
C ARG A 400 -32.17 -0.12 -5.62
N ASP A 401 -31.40 -1.07 -5.08
CA ASP A 401 -30.42 -0.84 -4.01
C ASP A 401 -29.14 -0.17 -4.53
N LEU A 402 -28.79 -0.42 -5.80
CA LEU A 402 -27.63 0.18 -6.47
C LEU A 402 -27.95 1.54 -7.13
N TYR A 403 -29.22 1.82 -7.41
CA TYR A 403 -29.69 3.06 -8.03
C TYR A 403 -29.18 4.37 -7.37
N PRO A 404 -29.13 4.52 -6.03
CA PRO A 404 -28.62 5.75 -5.41
C PRO A 404 -27.16 6.05 -5.77
N TYR A 405 -26.32 5.01 -5.90
CA TYR A 405 -24.93 5.16 -6.31
C TYR A 405 -24.82 5.48 -7.81
N HIS A 406 -25.63 4.83 -8.65
CA HIS A 406 -25.72 5.12 -10.08
C HIS A 406 -26.07 6.58 -10.34
N LEU A 407 -27.13 7.07 -9.69
CA LEU A 407 -27.57 8.45 -9.78
C LEU A 407 -26.49 9.42 -9.26
N ALA A 408 -25.82 9.09 -8.16
CA ALA A 408 -24.80 9.94 -7.57
C ALA A 408 -23.53 10.06 -8.44
N LEU A 409 -23.15 8.99 -9.16
CA LEU A 409 -22.06 9.00 -10.14
C LEU A 409 -22.46 9.72 -11.43
N HIS A 410 -23.65 9.46 -11.98
CA HIS A 410 -24.17 10.18 -13.14
C HIS A 410 -24.26 11.69 -12.89
N GLN A 411 -24.65 12.11 -11.69
CA GLN A 411 -24.60 13.53 -11.29
C GLN A 411 -23.18 14.11 -11.34
N ILE A 412 -22.15 13.36 -10.94
CA ILE A 412 -20.76 13.81 -11.02
C ILE A 412 -20.32 13.87 -12.49
N ASP A 413 -20.73 12.90 -13.31
CA ASP A 413 -20.46 12.88 -14.74
C ASP A 413 -21.07 14.06 -15.48
N SER A 414 -22.30 14.47 -15.12
CA SER A 414 -22.97 15.62 -15.71
C SER A 414 -22.30 16.97 -15.41
N LEU A 415 -21.34 17.03 -14.47
CA LEU A 415 -20.50 18.21 -14.23
C LEU A 415 -19.29 18.29 -15.18
N ARG A 416 -19.07 17.27 -16.03
CA ARG A 416 -17.96 17.22 -16.99
C ARG A 416 -18.38 17.79 -18.35
N GLN A 417 -17.55 18.65 -18.93
CA GLN A 417 -17.64 19.12 -20.31
C GLN A 417 -16.48 18.53 -21.09
N ASP A 418 -16.75 17.87 -22.23
CA ASP A 418 -15.76 17.12 -23.02
C ASP A 418 -14.88 16.15 -22.19
N GLY A 419 -15.48 15.52 -21.18
CA GLY A 419 -14.81 14.60 -20.25
C GLY A 419 -13.93 15.27 -19.17
N LYS A 420 -13.95 16.60 -19.08
CA LYS A 420 -13.15 17.42 -18.16
C LYS A 420 -14.03 18.18 -17.16
N PHE A 421 -13.54 18.40 -15.95
CA PHE A 421 -14.14 19.39 -15.05
C PHE A 421 -13.57 20.77 -15.43
N LEU A 422 -14.39 21.81 -15.36
CA LEU A 422 -13.97 23.18 -15.67
C LEU A 422 -14.28 24.08 -14.46
N SER A 423 -13.38 25.04 -14.22
CA SER A 423 -13.57 26.15 -13.29
C SER A 423 -14.65 27.11 -13.82
N GLU A 424 -15.14 28.03 -12.96
CA GLU A 424 -16.01 29.14 -13.35
C GLU A 424 -15.37 30.01 -14.46
N ASP A 425 -14.05 30.13 -14.48
CA ASP A 425 -13.27 30.86 -15.49
C ASP A 425 -13.00 30.03 -16.78
N GLY A 426 -13.51 28.79 -16.86
CA GLY A 426 -13.32 27.89 -18.01
C GLY A 426 -11.94 27.22 -18.11
N SER A 427 -11.05 27.44 -17.13
CA SER A 427 -9.78 26.71 -17.00
C SER A 427 -9.98 25.28 -16.49
N ILE A 428 -9.05 24.38 -16.84
CA ILE A 428 -9.01 23.01 -16.31
C ILE A 428 -8.39 23.04 -14.90
N PRO A 429 -9.10 22.66 -13.82
CA PRO A 429 -8.58 22.73 -12.47
C PRO A 429 -7.54 21.63 -12.16
N GLU A 430 -6.58 21.93 -11.29
CA GLU A 430 -5.52 21.01 -10.90
C GLU A 430 -6.06 19.82 -10.08
N GLY A 431 -5.46 18.63 -10.27
CA GLY A 431 -5.90 17.37 -9.65
C GLY A 431 -7.02 16.63 -10.41
N GLN A 432 -7.54 17.17 -11.52
CA GLN A 432 -8.60 16.54 -12.31
C GLN A 432 -8.31 15.08 -12.70
N ALA A 433 -7.07 14.74 -13.10
CA ALA A 433 -6.73 13.39 -13.54
C ALA A 433 -7.00 12.33 -12.46
N ILE A 434 -6.76 12.69 -11.19
CA ILE A 434 -7.04 11.85 -10.02
C ILE A 434 -8.55 11.62 -9.88
N LEU A 435 -9.37 12.66 -10.07
CA LEU A 435 -10.83 12.52 -9.99
C LEU A 435 -11.41 11.70 -11.13
N VAL A 436 -10.89 11.85 -12.35
CA VAL A 436 -11.29 11.02 -13.49
C VAL A 436 -10.95 9.54 -13.24
N ALA A 437 -9.78 9.25 -12.67
CA ALA A 437 -9.42 7.88 -12.26
C ALA A 437 -10.32 7.35 -11.13
N GLN A 438 -10.58 8.14 -10.08
CA GLN A 438 -11.46 7.74 -8.97
C GLN A 438 -12.92 7.55 -9.40
N LEU A 439 -13.37 8.31 -10.38
CA LEU A 439 -14.70 8.22 -11.00
C LEU A 439 -14.82 6.95 -11.85
N SER A 440 -13.82 6.64 -12.68
CA SER A 440 -13.72 5.34 -13.38
C SER A 440 -13.79 4.18 -12.38
N GLU A 441 -12.94 4.19 -11.35
CA GLU A 441 -12.90 3.14 -10.33
C GLU A 441 -14.24 3.02 -9.56
N ALA A 442 -14.97 4.12 -9.37
CA ALA A 442 -16.29 4.10 -8.73
C ALA A 442 -17.39 3.53 -9.66
N HIS A 443 -17.34 3.84 -10.96
CA HIS A 443 -18.19 3.19 -11.96
C HIS A 443 -17.87 1.70 -12.08
N GLU A 444 -16.60 1.32 -12.10
CA GLU A 444 -16.13 -0.07 -12.10
C GLU A 444 -16.61 -0.83 -10.84
N LEU A 445 -16.53 -0.21 -9.66
CA LEU A 445 -17.07 -0.78 -8.41
C LEU A 445 -18.59 -0.96 -8.45
N LEU A 446 -19.32 -0.02 -9.04
CA LEU A 446 -20.77 -0.12 -9.19
C LEU A 446 -21.17 -1.21 -10.19
N GLU A 447 -20.46 -1.31 -11.33
CA GLU A 447 -20.76 -2.32 -12.35
C GLU A 447 -20.43 -3.73 -11.84
N MET A 448 -19.29 -3.92 -11.15
CA MET A 448 -18.99 -5.19 -10.46
C MET A 448 -20.06 -5.56 -9.42
N LEU A 449 -20.77 -4.59 -8.83
CA LEU A 449 -21.89 -4.88 -7.94
C LEU A 449 -23.17 -5.25 -8.70
N LYS A 450 -23.47 -4.61 -9.84
CA LYS A 450 -24.60 -5.02 -10.70
C LYS A 450 -24.40 -6.42 -11.32
N GLU A 451 -23.18 -6.72 -11.73
CA GLU A 451 -22.81 -8.01 -12.31
C GLU A 451 -22.98 -9.16 -11.29
N ASN A 452 -22.65 -8.92 -10.02
CA ASN A 452 -22.90 -9.88 -8.93
C ASN A 452 -24.40 -10.04 -8.58
N THR A 453 -25.31 -9.33 -9.25
CA THR A 453 -26.74 -9.29 -8.91
C THR A 453 -27.69 -9.67 -10.04
N GLY A 454 -27.22 -9.66 -11.29
CA GLY A 454 -27.99 -10.14 -12.45
C GLY A 454 -28.31 -11.65 -12.43
N ASP A 455 -27.68 -12.42 -11.54
CA ASP A 455 -27.89 -13.87 -11.42
C ASP A 455 -29.13 -14.28 -10.57
N ALA A 456 -30.01 -13.34 -10.18
CA ALA A 456 -31.05 -13.60 -9.18
C ALA A 456 -32.49 -13.10 -9.48
N SER A 457 -32.76 -12.39 -10.58
CA SER A 457 -34.13 -11.90 -10.89
C SER A 457 -34.34 -11.53 -12.36
N ASP A 458 -34.24 -12.52 -13.26
CA ASP A 458 -34.59 -12.39 -14.69
C ASP A 458 -35.65 -13.46 -15.09
N ASP A 459 -36.61 -13.70 -14.19
CA ASP A 459 -37.86 -14.43 -14.44
C ASP A 459 -39.02 -13.60 -13.84
N GLU A 460 -40.08 -13.36 -14.64
CA GLU A 460 -41.35 -12.68 -14.29
C GLU A 460 -41.20 -11.14 -14.04
N ASP A 461 -41.81 -10.21 -14.81
CA ASP A 461 -43.00 -10.27 -15.67
C ASP A 461 -42.93 -9.33 -16.91
N GLU A 462 -43.58 -9.74 -18.01
CA GLU A 462 -43.98 -8.87 -19.13
C GLU A 462 -45.34 -8.20 -18.85
N ASP A 463 -45.54 -7.00 -19.41
CA ASP A 463 -46.82 -6.30 -19.67
C ASP A 463 -47.78 -5.95 -18.52
N GLU A 464 -47.90 -4.64 -18.22
CA GLU A 464 -49.23 -3.99 -18.12
C GLU A 464 -49.18 -2.55 -18.67
N ASP A 465 -50.11 -2.23 -19.59
CA ASP A 465 -50.21 -0.99 -20.37
C ASP A 465 -50.76 0.23 -19.58
N LEU A 466 -50.74 1.40 -20.24
CA LEU A 466 -51.44 2.67 -19.93
C LEU A 466 -50.76 3.63 -18.92
N SER A 467 -50.67 4.94 -19.15
CA SER A 467 -51.10 5.79 -20.29
C SER A 467 -50.31 7.11 -20.33
N ASP A 468 -50.42 7.86 -21.43
CA ASP A 468 -50.03 9.28 -21.50
C ASP A 468 -50.59 10.10 -20.33
N ASP A 469 -49.77 11.01 -19.79
CA ASP A 469 -50.17 12.41 -19.59
C ASP A 469 -48.91 13.29 -19.43
N ASP A 470 -48.84 14.35 -20.23
CA ASP A 470 -47.90 15.46 -20.06
C ASP A 470 -48.19 16.16 -18.71
N ASP A 471 -47.16 16.48 -17.91
CA ASP A 471 -47.18 17.79 -17.26
C ASP A 471 -45.80 18.37 -16.91
N GLN A 472 -45.70 19.69 -17.08
CA GLN A 472 -44.45 20.42 -17.25
C GLN A 472 -44.14 21.26 -15.99
N ILE A 473 -43.29 20.77 -15.07
CA ILE A 473 -42.92 21.54 -13.86
C ILE A 473 -41.43 21.89 -13.80
N ASN A 474 -41.17 23.10 -14.26
CA ASN A 474 -39.95 23.89 -14.15
C ASN A 474 -39.55 24.14 -12.68
N TYR A 475 -38.38 23.64 -12.23
CA TYR A 475 -37.88 23.90 -10.86
C TYR A 475 -36.79 24.98 -10.84
N SER A 476 -37.22 26.22 -10.65
CA SER A 476 -36.32 27.36 -10.46
C SER A 476 -35.71 27.34 -9.05
N LEU A 477 -34.38 27.43 -8.93
CA LEU A 477 -33.74 27.79 -7.67
C LEU A 477 -34.18 29.21 -7.26
N SER A 478 -34.58 29.42 -5.99
CA SER A 478 -33.96 30.47 -5.17
C SER A 478 -34.46 30.51 -3.71
N LYS A 479 -33.52 30.89 -2.81
CA LYS A 479 -33.72 31.53 -1.49
C LYS A 479 -34.43 30.75 -0.39
N ALA A 480 -33.60 30.17 0.50
CA ALA A 480 -33.92 30.08 1.93
C ALA A 480 -33.21 31.22 2.69
N ALA A 481 -33.95 31.92 3.56
CA ALA A 481 -33.42 32.86 4.55
C ALA A 481 -34.28 32.75 5.83
N PRO A 482 -33.72 33.05 7.02
CA PRO A 482 -34.16 32.40 8.27
C PRO A 482 -35.18 33.20 9.08
N LEU A 483 -35.84 32.53 10.04
CA LEU A 483 -36.64 33.17 11.07
C LEU A 483 -36.32 32.63 12.47
N ASP A 484 -35.94 33.56 13.33
CA ASP A 484 -35.86 33.46 14.79
C ASP A 484 -37.21 33.88 15.40
N ALA A 485 -37.63 33.23 16.51
CA ALA A 485 -38.51 33.80 17.54
C ALA A 485 -38.84 32.77 18.65
N THR A 486 -38.44 33.08 19.88
CA THR A 486 -39.13 32.60 21.11
C THR A 486 -40.26 33.59 21.48
N PRO A 487 -41.28 33.26 22.32
CA PRO A 487 -41.11 33.47 23.78
C PRO A 487 -42.07 32.74 24.80
N ARG A 488 -41.68 32.80 26.09
CA ARG A 488 -42.51 32.96 27.35
C ARG A 488 -43.33 31.81 28.03
N THR A 489 -42.70 31.21 29.05
CA THR A 489 -43.04 31.21 30.51
C THR A 489 -44.48 31.24 31.08
N ARG A 490 -44.76 30.36 32.08
CA ARG A 490 -45.40 30.63 33.41
C ARG A 490 -45.18 29.43 34.39
N GLN A 491 -44.68 29.62 35.62
CA GLN A 491 -45.38 29.53 36.95
C GLN A 491 -46.18 28.22 37.19
N ALA A 492 -46.19 27.51 38.35
CA ALA A 492 -45.48 27.46 39.65
C ALA A 492 -45.83 26.07 40.32
N GLY A 493 -45.45 25.61 41.53
CA GLY A 493 -44.64 26.07 42.69
C GLY A 493 -44.84 25.12 43.91
N GLU A 494 -44.06 25.25 45.00
CA GLU A 494 -44.16 24.53 46.33
C GLU A 494 -43.94 22.99 46.30
N GLU A 495 -43.47 22.25 47.33
CA GLU A 495 -43.12 22.53 48.75
C GLU A 495 -42.16 21.42 49.33
N ALA A 496 -41.41 21.71 50.41
CA ALA A 496 -40.93 20.78 51.48
C ALA A 496 -39.96 19.57 51.17
N VAL A 497 -39.12 19.00 52.06
CA VAL A 497 -38.58 19.33 53.42
C VAL A 497 -37.32 18.47 53.74
N GLU A 498 -36.41 19.01 54.57
CA GLU A 498 -35.35 18.41 55.43
C GLU A 498 -34.49 17.15 55.07
N ALA A 499 -33.17 17.40 55.02
CA ALA A 499 -32.10 16.86 55.88
C ALA A 499 -31.99 15.35 56.25
N LYS A 500 -30.78 14.79 56.00
CA LYS A 500 -29.81 14.47 57.09
C LYS A 500 -28.41 14.11 56.60
N SER A 501 -27.42 14.45 57.43
CA SER A 501 -26.01 14.03 57.34
C SER A 501 -25.83 12.56 57.77
N ALA A 502 -24.81 11.87 57.26
CA ALA A 502 -23.67 11.37 58.06
C ALA A 502 -22.77 10.40 57.25
N GLU A 503 -21.47 10.42 57.61
CA GLU A 503 -20.36 9.50 57.24
C GLU A 503 -19.88 9.47 55.77
#